data_AF-A0A059GCG8-F1
#
_entry.id   AF-A0A059GCG8-F1
#
_cell.length_a   1.000
_cell.length_b   1.000
_cell.length_c   1.000
_cell.angle_alpha   90.00
_cell.angle_beta   90.00
_cell.angle_gamma   90.00
#
_symmetry.space_group_name_H-M   'P 1'
#
loop_
_entity.id
_entity.type
_entity.pdbx_description
1 polymer ?
#
loop_
_entity_poly.entity_id
_entity_poly.type
_entity_poly.pdbx_seq_one_letter_code
_entity_poly.pdbx_strand_id
1 'polypeptide(L)'
;MIVANAHEIEKLSGLRGEVAAKAVLESENAELVVVKNGLSGAIVIGRKGVLGEVPAYKAHSVFTIGSGDVFVAAFAYAWAIERSEPVDAARYASNAVASYVETRALPMISPEDADAHVRDPVILNKGRIYLAGPFRELGQRILINEARSIMRQMGMEVFSPVHDVGRGPAEKVVRLDLEGLETCDAVFAILNGSSPGTLFEIGYAVREKTPVFCVAQNVRDVDMKLPVGAGCTIHQDFISALHLLAWRV
;
A
#
# COMPACT_ATOMS: atom_id res chain seq x y z
N MET A 1 8.74 14.19 22.83
CA MET A 1 8.00 13.31 21.92
C MET A 1 8.97 12.69 20.94
N ILE A 2 8.73 11.44 20.55
CA ILE A 2 9.41 10.78 19.44
C ILE A 2 8.35 10.31 18.44
N VAL A 3 8.56 10.59 17.16
CA VAL A 3 7.71 10.11 16.06
C VAL A 3 8.61 9.39 15.07
N ALA A 4 8.44 8.09 14.93
CA ALA A 4 9.30 7.25 14.09
C ALA A 4 8.50 6.11 13.48
N ASN A 5 8.99 5.53 12.38
CA ASN A 5 8.37 4.32 11.84
C ASN A 5 8.73 3.08 12.68
N ALA A 6 7.96 2.00 12.56
CA ALA A 6 8.18 0.80 13.36
C ALA A 6 9.61 0.24 13.23
N HIS A 7 10.20 0.23 12.02
CA HIS A 7 11.57 -0.25 11.81
C HIS A 7 12.63 0.60 12.50
N GLU A 8 12.44 1.93 12.52
CA GLU A 8 13.29 2.86 13.28
C GLU A 8 13.19 2.60 14.79
N ILE A 9 11.98 2.39 15.31
CA ILE A 9 11.76 2.06 16.73
C ILE A 9 12.42 0.72 17.11
N GLU A 10 12.31 -0.30 16.25
CA GLU A 10 12.99 -1.58 16.46
C GLU A 10 14.51 -1.42 16.47
N LYS A 11 15.06 -0.60 15.56
CA LYS A 11 16.51 -0.32 15.52
C LYS A 11 17.01 0.45 16.73
N LEU A 12 16.24 1.43 17.20
CA LEU A 12 16.62 2.25 18.36
C LEU A 12 16.59 1.44 19.66
N SER A 13 15.60 0.55 19.82
CA SER A 13 15.46 -0.27 21.03
C SER A 13 16.23 -1.58 21.01
N GLY A 14 16.53 -2.13 19.83
CA GLY A 14 16.98 -3.51 19.67
C GLY A 14 15.90 -4.57 19.97
N LEU A 15 14.65 -4.16 20.18
CA LEU A 15 13.51 -5.01 20.50
C LEU A 15 12.47 -4.96 19.36
N ARG A 16 11.39 -5.74 19.46
CA ARG A 16 10.30 -5.78 18.47
C ARG A 16 8.94 -5.54 19.11
N GLY A 17 8.00 -5.07 18.29
CA GLY A 17 6.61 -4.83 18.69
C GLY A 17 6.46 -3.72 19.74
N GLU A 18 5.38 -3.74 20.51
CA GLU A 18 5.07 -2.67 21.48
C GLU A 18 6.15 -2.47 22.55
N VAL A 19 6.87 -3.53 22.92
CA VAL A 19 7.95 -3.47 23.91
C VAL A 19 9.09 -2.57 23.41
N ALA A 20 9.34 -2.55 22.10
CA ALA A 20 10.32 -1.67 21.48
C ALA A 20 9.98 -0.19 21.71
N ALA A 21 8.72 0.19 21.50
CA ALA A 21 8.28 1.57 21.67
C ALA A 21 8.31 2.01 23.14
N LYS A 22 7.97 1.12 24.08
CA LYS A 22 8.12 1.37 25.53
C LYS A 22 9.59 1.58 25.92
N ALA A 23 10.49 0.74 25.40
CA ALA A 23 11.92 0.89 25.65
C ALA A 23 12.46 2.23 25.14
N VAL A 24 12.07 2.67 23.93
CA VAL A 24 12.43 4.00 23.40
C VAL A 24 11.86 5.12 24.25
N LEU A 25 10.63 4.98 24.74
CA LEU A 25 9.99 5.98 25.60
C LEU A 25 10.78 6.19 26.89
N GLU A 26 11.24 5.10 27.51
CA GLU A 26 12.04 5.13 28.74
C GLU A 26 13.47 5.61 28.50
N SER A 27 14.17 5.08 27.48
CA SER A 27 15.58 5.40 27.22
C SER A 27 15.78 6.87 26.86
N GLU A 28 14.85 7.44 26.09
CA GLU A 28 14.91 8.84 25.66
C GLU A 28 14.19 9.79 26.61
N ASN A 29 13.69 9.29 27.75
CA ASN A 29 12.87 10.03 28.72
C ASN A 29 11.71 10.81 28.03
N ALA A 30 11.14 10.23 26.97
CA ALA A 30 10.10 10.87 26.19
C ALA A 30 8.77 10.89 26.95
N GLU A 31 7.96 11.90 26.70
CA GLU A 31 6.56 11.94 27.17
C GLU A 31 5.66 11.00 26.35
N LEU A 32 5.96 10.93 25.04
CA LEU A 32 5.13 10.29 24.04
C LEU A 32 6.02 9.68 22.95
N VAL A 33 5.67 8.48 22.49
CA VAL A 33 6.20 7.83 21.28
C VAL A 33 5.03 7.55 20.33
N VAL A 34 5.15 8.00 19.08
CA VAL A 34 4.21 7.68 18.00
C VAL A 34 4.90 6.78 17.00
N VAL A 35 4.37 5.57 16.84
CA VAL A 35 4.90 4.56 15.92
C VAL A 35 4.10 4.59 14.63
N LYS A 36 4.71 5.06 13.54
CA LYS A 36 4.11 5.07 12.19
C LYS A 36 4.26 3.71 11.54
N ASN A 37 3.19 3.20 10.95
CA ASN A 37 3.10 1.84 10.41
C ASN A 37 2.49 1.80 9.00
N GLY A 38 2.73 2.86 8.21
CA GLY A 38 2.28 2.97 6.82
C GLY A 38 0.78 2.76 6.69
N LEU A 39 0.37 1.78 5.87
CA LEU A 39 -1.05 1.46 5.65
C LEU A 39 -1.75 0.86 6.88
N SER A 40 -0.99 0.40 7.87
CA SER A 40 -1.55 -0.04 9.16
C SER A 40 -1.78 1.12 10.13
N GLY A 41 -1.55 2.37 9.70
CA GLY A 41 -1.81 3.56 10.51
C GLY A 41 -0.68 3.89 11.47
N ALA A 42 -1.03 4.35 12.66
CA ALA A 42 -0.08 4.74 13.71
C ALA A 42 -0.58 4.34 15.11
N ILE A 43 0.36 4.08 16.02
CA ILE A 43 0.08 3.79 17.43
C ILE A 43 0.69 4.89 18.28
N VAL A 44 -0.09 5.42 19.21
CA VAL A 44 0.31 6.49 20.13
C VAL A 44 0.50 5.90 21.52
N ILE A 45 1.71 6.06 22.08
CA ILE A 45 2.13 5.43 23.33
C ILE A 45 2.65 6.49 24.29
N GLY A 46 2.09 6.51 25.50
CA GLY A 46 2.55 7.36 26.61
C GLY A 46 3.18 6.53 27.73
N ARG A 47 3.61 7.22 28.80
CA ARG A 47 4.26 6.58 29.97
C ARG A 47 3.43 5.49 30.65
N LYS A 48 2.11 5.56 30.55
CA LYS A 48 1.17 4.60 31.17
C LYS A 48 0.77 3.46 30.22
N GLY A 49 1.27 3.44 28.98
CA GLY A 49 0.94 2.43 27.97
C GLY A 49 0.40 3.05 26.68
N VAL A 50 -0.25 2.21 25.87
CA VAL A 50 -0.89 2.61 24.62
C VAL A 50 -2.04 3.57 24.94
N LEU A 51 -2.03 4.74 24.29
CA LEU A 51 -3.10 5.74 24.40
C LEU A 51 -4.17 5.54 23.33
N GLY A 52 -3.78 5.10 22.14
CA GLY A 52 -4.71 4.80 21.06
C GLY A 52 -4.03 4.41 19.75
N GLU A 53 -4.83 3.86 18.84
CA GLU A 53 -4.46 3.55 17.47
C GLU A 53 -5.22 4.46 16.51
N VAL A 54 -4.55 4.88 15.44
CA VAL A 54 -5.10 5.75 14.40
C VAL A 54 -4.94 5.05 13.06
N PRO A 55 -6.00 4.84 12.28
CA PRO A 55 -5.90 4.19 10.99
C PRO A 55 -5.21 5.10 9.96
N ALA A 56 -4.65 4.50 8.91
CA ALA A 56 -4.41 5.22 7.66
C ALA A 56 -5.76 5.47 6.97
N TYR A 57 -5.86 6.54 6.17
CA TYR A 57 -7.09 6.87 5.45
C TYR A 57 -6.94 6.67 3.94
N LYS A 58 -8.03 6.27 3.29
CA LYS A 58 -8.06 6.03 1.85
C LYS A 58 -7.80 7.33 1.06
N ALA A 59 -7.21 7.15 -0.10
CA ALA A 59 -6.99 8.20 -1.08
C ALA A 59 -7.34 7.69 -2.49
N HIS A 60 -7.56 8.59 -3.45
CA HIS A 60 -7.82 8.22 -4.85
C HIS A 60 -6.54 7.95 -5.63
N SER A 61 -5.42 8.50 -5.18
CA SER A 61 -4.08 8.24 -5.69
C SER A 61 -3.06 8.34 -4.55
N VAL A 62 -1.89 7.75 -4.73
CA VAL A 62 -0.90 7.64 -3.66
C VAL A 62 0.49 8.06 -4.12
N PHE A 63 0.92 9.21 -3.63
CA PHE A 63 2.29 9.72 -3.69
C PHE A 63 2.95 9.61 -2.32
N THR A 64 3.81 8.61 -2.12
CA THR A 64 4.35 8.26 -0.81
C THR A 64 5.56 9.11 -0.38
N ILE A 65 6.25 9.77 -1.31
CA ILE A 65 7.45 10.55 -1.01
C ILE A 65 7.07 11.71 -0.09
N GLY A 66 7.79 11.88 1.01
CA GLY A 66 7.52 12.95 1.98
C GLY A 66 6.29 12.72 2.89
N SER A 67 5.51 11.65 2.68
CA SER A 67 4.34 11.33 3.52
C SER A 67 4.70 11.19 5.01
N GLY A 68 5.87 10.60 5.29
CA GLY A 68 6.39 10.48 6.64
C GLY A 68 6.75 11.82 7.30
N ASP A 69 7.21 12.78 6.51
CA ASP A 69 7.57 14.13 6.96
C ASP A 69 6.31 14.96 7.21
N VAL A 70 5.32 14.85 6.32
CA VAL A 70 3.99 15.46 6.48
C VAL A 70 3.33 14.96 7.77
N PHE A 71 3.39 13.65 8.05
CA PHE A 71 2.87 13.11 9.31
C PHE A 71 3.54 13.76 10.53
N VAL A 72 4.89 13.82 10.53
CA VAL A 72 5.65 14.35 11.67
C VAL A 72 5.37 15.83 11.86
N ALA A 73 5.35 16.61 10.79
CA ALA A 73 5.03 18.03 10.82
C ALA A 73 3.61 18.28 11.32
N ALA A 74 2.64 17.53 10.81
CA ALA A 74 1.24 17.66 11.20
C ALA A 74 0.99 17.29 12.66
N PHE A 75 1.59 16.18 13.10
CA PHE A 75 1.52 15.76 14.49
C PHE A 75 2.15 16.81 15.40
N ALA A 76 3.36 17.28 15.07
CA ALA A 76 4.07 18.26 15.88
C ALA A 76 3.29 19.58 15.99
N TYR A 77 2.69 20.04 14.90
CA TYR A 77 1.84 21.23 14.90
C TYR A 77 0.62 21.05 15.84
N ALA A 78 -0.19 20.00 15.64
CA ALA A 78 -1.39 19.80 16.45
C ALA A 78 -1.09 19.53 17.93
N TRP A 79 -0.08 18.71 18.23
CA TRP A 79 0.24 18.34 19.62
C TRP A 79 1.02 19.44 20.35
N ALA A 80 2.09 19.99 19.74
CA ALA A 80 2.99 20.90 20.44
C ALA A 80 2.54 22.36 20.39
N ILE A 81 1.89 22.79 19.31
CA ILE A 81 1.44 24.18 19.11
C ILE A 81 -0.02 24.33 19.50
N GLU A 82 -0.92 23.56 18.88
CA GLU A 82 -2.37 23.63 19.15
C GLU A 82 -2.80 22.92 20.45
N ARG A 83 -1.87 22.22 21.12
CA ARG A 83 -2.10 21.52 22.40
C ARG A 83 -3.24 20.50 22.36
N SER A 84 -3.45 19.89 21.19
CA SER A 84 -4.42 18.80 21.02
C SER A 84 -3.99 17.56 21.79
N GLU A 85 -4.97 16.72 22.17
CA GLU A 85 -4.69 15.43 22.77
C GLU A 85 -3.87 14.54 21.81
N PRO A 86 -2.94 13.70 22.31
CA PRO A 86 -2.01 12.95 21.46
C PRO A 86 -2.66 12.09 20.37
N VAL A 87 -3.79 11.45 20.69
CA VAL A 87 -4.49 10.58 19.73
C VAL A 87 -5.18 11.41 18.64
N ASP A 88 -5.73 12.57 19.00
CA ASP A 88 -6.39 13.47 18.04
C ASP A 88 -5.36 14.17 17.14
N ALA A 89 -4.19 14.54 17.69
CA ALA A 89 -3.07 15.02 16.89
C ALA A 89 -2.58 13.97 15.87
N ALA A 90 -2.55 12.68 16.25
CA ALA A 90 -2.24 11.58 15.32
C ALA A 90 -3.34 11.38 14.27
N ARG A 91 -4.61 11.53 14.65
CA ARG A 91 -5.75 11.46 13.72
C ARG A 91 -5.67 12.56 12.67
N TYR A 92 -5.41 13.79 13.10
CA TYR A 92 -5.15 14.92 12.22
C TYR A 92 -3.96 14.63 11.28
N ALA A 93 -2.84 14.19 11.83
CA ALA A 93 -1.66 13.86 11.04
C ALA A 93 -1.93 12.79 9.96
N SER A 94 -2.71 11.76 10.29
CA SER A 94 -3.09 10.72 9.34
C SER A 94 -4.00 11.26 8.22
N ASN A 95 -4.97 12.12 8.54
CA ASN A 95 -5.81 12.78 7.52
C ASN A 95 -5.01 13.74 6.64
N ALA A 96 -4.10 14.51 7.22
CA ALA A 96 -3.21 15.41 6.49
C ALA A 96 -2.32 14.63 5.51
N VAL A 97 -1.80 13.47 5.92
CA VAL A 97 -1.09 12.56 5.02
C VAL A 97 -2.00 12.07 3.90
N ALA A 98 -3.22 11.63 4.19
CA ALA A 98 -4.13 11.15 3.15
C ALA A 98 -4.45 12.23 2.09
N SER A 99 -4.64 13.48 2.53
CA SER A 99 -4.79 14.62 1.61
C SER A 99 -3.51 14.87 0.79
N TYR A 100 -2.35 14.83 1.44
CA TYR A 100 -1.07 15.06 0.78
C TYR A 100 -0.71 13.98 -0.24
N VAL A 101 -0.87 12.69 0.09
CA VAL A 101 -0.51 11.61 -0.85
C VAL A 101 -1.39 11.64 -2.11
N GLU A 102 -2.59 12.22 -2.00
CA GLU A 102 -3.51 12.37 -3.13
C GLU A 102 -3.23 13.62 -3.96
N THR A 103 -2.96 14.75 -3.32
CA THR A 103 -2.88 16.08 -3.98
C THR A 103 -1.45 16.57 -4.23
N ARG A 104 -0.48 16.06 -3.45
CA ARG A 104 0.91 16.53 -3.37
C ARG A 104 1.03 18.00 -2.95
N ALA A 105 -0.05 18.57 -2.40
CA ALA A 105 -0.12 19.99 -2.09
C ALA A 105 0.49 20.30 -0.72
N LEU A 106 1.19 21.43 -0.66
CA LEU A 106 1.63 22.07 0.58
C LEU A 106 1.24 23.55 0.53
N PRO A 107 0.94 24.21 1.68
CA PRO A 107 0.93 23.65 3.03
C PRO A 107 -0.16 22.58 3.23
N MET A 108 0.04 21.73 4.24
CA MET A 108 -0.91 20.71 4.67
C MET A 108 -2.25 21.34 5.10
N ILE A 109 -3.34 20.57 4.97
CA ILE A 109 -4.69 21.01 5.36
C ILE A 109 -4.75 21.42 6.84
N SER A 110 -5.62 22.37 7.17
CA SER A 110 -5.85 22.79 8.56
C SER A 110 -6.52 21.68 9.37
N PRO A 111 -6.43 21.67 10.71
CA PRO A 111 -7.20 20.77 11.56
C PRO A 111 -8.70 20.85 11.30
N GLU A 112 -9.23 22.05 11.10
CA GLU A 112 -10.65 22.28 10.82
C GLU A 112 -11.09 21.65 9.49
N ASP A 113 -10.27 21.79 8.44
CA ASP A 113 -10.54 21.18 7.15
C ASP A 113 -10.46 19.64 7.21
N ALA A 114 -9.54 19.11 8.01
CA ALA A 114 -9.38 17.67 8.22
C ALA A 114 -10.59 17.06 8.93
N ASP A 115 -11.15 17.75 9.92
CA ASP A 115 -12.36 17.31 10.62
C ASP A 115 -13.61 17.44 9.74
N ALA A 116 -13.66 18.43 8.85
CA ALA A 116 -14.75 18.62 7.90
C ALA A 116 -14.79 17.55 6.79
N HIS A 117 -13.64 16.97 6.42
CA HIS A 117 -13.52 16.00 5.34
C HIS A 117 -13.11 14.62 5.85
N VAL A 118 -14.05 13.94 6.52
CA VAL A 118 -13.84 12.59 7.04
C VAL A 118 -13.60 11.61 5.88
N ARG A 119 -12.40 11.01 5.85
CA ARG A 119 -12.04 9.95 4.90
C ARG A 119 -12.31 8.58 5.49
N ASP A 120 -12.59 7.61 4.62
CA ASP A 120 -12.73 6.21 5.04
C ASP A 120 -11.38 5.65 5.52
N PRO A 121 -11.35 4.90 6.64
CA PRO A 121 -10.15 4.21 7.07
C PRO A 121 -9.76 3.12 6.07
N VAL A 122 -8.46 2.88 5.95
CA VAL A 122 -7.88 1.78 5.18
C VAL A 122 -8.17 0.47 5.91
N ILE A 123 -8.77 -0.47 5.18
CA ILE A 123 -8.87 -1.87 5.59
C ILE A 123 -8.07 -2.67 4.58
N LEU A 124 -6.95 -3.23 5.03
CA LEU A 124 -6.09 -4.04 4.19
C LEU A 124 -6.73 -5.41 3.95
N ASN A 125 -6.89 -5.77 2.68
CA ASN A 125 -7.33 -7.10 2.32
C ASN A 125 -6.13 -7.99 1.96
N LYS A 126 -5.90 -8.98 2.82
CA LYS A 126 -4.76 -9.91 2.79
C LYS A 126 -4.93 -11.11 1.84
N GLY A 127 -5.97 -11.08 1.00
CA GLY A 127 -6.22 -12.16 0.05
C GLY A 127 -5.08 -12.42 -0.93
N ARG A 128 -5.17 -13.53 -1.65
CA ARG A 128 -4.16 -14.03 -2.57
C ARG A 128 -4.30 -13.38 -3.94
N ILE A 129 -3.21 -12.83 -4.44
CA ILE A 129 -3.17 -12.07 -5.69
C ILE A 129 -2.41 -12.86 -6.76
N TYR A 130 -3.01 -12.97 -7.95
CA TYR A 130 -2.31 -13.44 -9.14
C TYR A 130 -1.57 -12.28 -9.81
N LEU A 131 -0.24 -12.35 -9.86
CA LEU A 131 0.63 -11.35 -10.47
C LEU A 131 0.92 -11.71 -11.92
N ALA A 132 0.20 -11.07 -12.83
CA ALA A 132 0.35 -11.20 -14.27
C ALA A 132 1.24 -10.09 -14.85
N GLY A 133 2.02 -10.41 -15.87
CA GLY A 133 2.79 -9.42 -16.60
C GLY A 133 3.96 -10.03 -17.38
N PRO A 134 4.58 -9.27 -18.28
CA PRO A 134 5.75 -9.75 -18.99
C PRO A 134 6.94 -9.86 -18.03
N PHE A 135 7.85 -10.80 -18.32
CA PHE A 135 9.09 -11.02 -17.53
C PHE A 135 10.26 -11.49 -18.40
N ARG A 136 10.22 -11.20 -19.71
CA ARG A 136 11.23 -11.64 -20.69
C ARG A 136 12.51 -10.82 -20.59
N GLU A 137 12.37 -9.56 -20.24
CA GLU A 137 13.48 -8.61 -20.11
C GLU A 137 13.79 -8.29 -18.64
N LEU A 138 15.00 -7.79 -18.39
CA LEU A 138 15.45 -7.44 -17.04
C LEU A 138 14.51 -6.43 -16.36
N GLY A 139 14.15 -5.34 -17.06
CA GLY A 139 13.27 -4.31 -16.50
C GLY A 139 11.90 -4.84 -16.12
N GLN A 140 11.33 -5.71 -16.96
CA GLN A 140 10.07 -6.40 -16.70
C GLN A 140 10.17 -7.33 -15.47
N ARG A 141 11.27 -8.09 -15.38
CA ARG A 141 11.51 -8.98 -14.24
C ARG A 141 11.68 -8.22 -12.92
N ILE A 142 12.40 -7.09 -12.95
CA ILE A 142 12.55 -6.21 -11.77
C ILE A 142 11.18 -5.71 -11.33
N LEU A 143 10.36 -5.22 -12.26
CA LEU A 143 9.04 -4.69 -11.94
C LEU A 143 8.11 -5.75 -11.32
N ILE A 144 8.14 -6.99 -11.85
CA ILE A 144 7.40 -8.13 -11.28
C ILE A 144 7.91 -8.49 -9.87
N ASN A 145 9.23 -8.52 -9.66
CA ASN A 145 9.80 -8.80 -8.34
C ASN A 145 9.44 -7.71 -7.32
N GLU A 146 9.49 -6.45 -7.74
CA GLU A 146 9.16 -5.31 -6.88
C GLU A 146 7.67 -5.31 -6.51
N ALA A 147 6.77 -5.52 -7.47
CA ALA A 147 5.34 -5.66 -7.22
C ALA A 147 5.07 -6.78 -6.20
N ARG A 148 5.69 -7.96 -6.39
CA ARG A 148 5.56 -9.09 -5.46
C ARG A 148 6.08 -8.74 -4.06
N SER A 149 7.20 -8.05 -3.95
CA SER A 149 7.79 -7.63 -2.68
C SER A 149 6.86 -6.66 -1.93
N ILE A 150 6.41 -5.59 -2.59
CA ILE A 150 5.54 -4.58 -1.99
C ILE A 150 4.21 -5.20 -1.56
N MET A 151 3.57 -6.00 -2.42
CA MET A 151 2.30 -6.65 -2.06
C MET A 151 2.42 -7.55 -0.83
N ARG A 152 3.53 -8.29 -0.71
CA ARG A 152 3.80 -9.12 0.48
C ARG A 152 4.05 -8.28 1.73
N GLN A 153 4.74 -7.15 1.62
CA GLN A 153 4.92 -6.20 2.73
C GLN A 153 3.59 -5.60 3.18
N MET A 154 2.62 -5.44 2.26
CA MET A 154 1.24 -5.04 2.57
C MET A 154 0.40 -6.18 3.17
N GLY A 155 0.98 -7.38 3.34
CA GLY A 155 0.34 -8.53 3.95
C GLY A 155 -0.49 -9.40 3.01
N MET A 156 -0.40 -9.20 1.69
CA MET A 156 -1.06 -10.05 0.70
C MET A 156 -0.21 -11.29 0.36
N GLU A 157 -0.88 -12.40 0.09
CA GLU A 157 -0.24 -13.54 -0.58
C GLU A 157 -0.15 -13.28 -2.07
N VAL A 158 0.93 -13.71 -2.72
CA VAL A 158 1.16 -13.45 -4.15
C VAL A 158 1.59 -14.72 -4.84
N PHE A 159 0.80 -15.13 -5.84
CA PHE A 159 1.16 -16.12 -6.85
C PHE A 159 1.70 -15.40 -8.10
N SER A 160 2.77 -15.89 -8.69
CA SER A 160 3.37 -15.32 -9.89
C SER A 160 3.96 -16.43 -10.76
N PRO A 161 3.57 -16.55 -12.04
CA PRO A 161 4.05 -17.62 -12.93
C PRO A 161 5.57 -17.77 -12.95
N VAL A 162 6.29 -16.64 -12.97
CA VAL A 162 7.76 -16.63 -13.03
C VAL A 162 8.43 -17.12 -11.74
N HIS A 163 7.71 -17.09 -10.61
CA HIS A 163 8.24 -17.47 -9.30
C HIS A 163 7.77 -18.86 -8.86
N ASP A 164 6.50 -19.17 -9.09
CA ASP A 164 5.82 -20.31 -8.48
C ASP A 164 5.62 -21.47 -9.47
N VAL A 165 5.73 -21.24 -10.78
CA VAL A 165 5.63 -22.29 -11.82
C VAL A 165 6.98 -22.53 -12.51
N GLY A 166 7.60 -21.47 -13.04
CA GLY A 166 8.91 -21.56 -13.69
C GLY A 166 8.87 -22.15 -15.10
N ARG A 167 9.95 -22.81 -15.53
CA ARG A 167 10.08 -23.34 -16.91
C ARG A 167 9.58 -24.78 -17.00
N GLY A 168 8.90 -25.12 -18.09
CA GLY A 168 8.42 -26.48 -18.34
C GLY A 168 7.71 -26.63 -19.68
N PRO A 169 7.21 -27.84 -20.00
CA PRO A 169 6.36 -28.07 -21.17
C PRO A 169 5.05 -27.28 -21.05
N ALA A 170 4.51 -26.84 -22.18
CA ALA A 170 3.37 -25.93 -22.24
C ALA A 170 2.14 -26.49 -21.50
N GLU A 171 1.87 -27.79 -21.65
CA GLU A 171 0.73 -28.46 -21.04
C GLU A 171 0.78 -28.43 -19.52
N LYS A 172 1.98 -28.47 -18.94
CA LYS A 172 2.17 -28.42 -17.48
C LYS A 172 2.15 -26.97 -16.99
N VAL A 173 2.83 -26.07 -17.67
CA VAL A 173 2.96 -24.66 -17.25
C VAL A 173 1.60 -23.97 -17.30
N VAL A 174 0.90 -24.06 -18.44
CA VAL A 174 -0.41 -23.41 -18.62
C VAL A 174 -1.42 -23.94 -17.62
N ARG A 175 -1.41 -25.25 -17.34
CA ARG A 175 -2.31 -25.82 -16.33
C ARG A 175 -2.05 -25.24 -14.93
N LEU A 176 -0.79 -25.17 -14.51
CA LEU A 176 -0.42 -24.64 -13.20
C LEU A 176 -0.69 -23.13 -13.09
N ASP A 177 -0.52 -22.37 -14.17
CA ASP A 177 -0.83 -20.94 -14.21
C ASP A 177 -2.35 -20.71 -14.04
N LEU A 178 -3.19 -21.47 -14.76
CA LEU A 178 -4.64 -21.38 -14.66
C LEU A 178 -5.17 -21.84 -13.29
N GLU A 179 -4.67 -22.95 -12.75
CA GLU A 179 -4.99 -23.40 -11.38
C GLU A 179 -4.56 -22.34 -10.34
N GLY A 180 -3.42 -21.69 -10.56
CA GLY A 180 -2.95 -20.60 -9.72
C GLY A 180 -3.87 -19.37 -9.77
N LEU A 181 -4.39 -19.04 -10.95
CA LEU A 181 -5.30 -17.92 -11.17
C LEU A 181 -6.66 -18.16 -10.50
N GLU A 182 -7.23 -19.36 -10.64
CA GLU A 182 -8.52 -19.74 -10.03
C GLU A 182 -8.51 -19.72 -8.51
N THR A 183 -7.33 -19.89 -7.90
CA THR A 183 -7.16 -19.89 -6.44
C THR A 183 -6.80 -18.52 -5.86
N CYS A 184 -6.85 -17.45 -6.67
CA CYS A 184 -6.59 -16.08 -6.25
C CYS A 184 -7.87 -15.25 -6.13
N ASP A 185 -7.90 -14.34 -5.16
CA ASP A 185 -9.03 -13.44 -4.89
C ASP A 185 -9.08 -12.25 -5.86
N ALA A 186 -7.95 -11.91 -6.48
CA ALA A 186 -7.83 -10.84 -7.47
C ALA A 186 -6.61 -11.06 -8.37
N VAL A 187 -6.61 -10.38 -9.52
CA VAL A 187 -5.46 -10.31 -10.44
C VAL A 187 -4.86 -8.92 -10.41
N PHE A 188 -3.54 -8.83 -10.28
CA PHE A 188 -2.77 -7.63 -10.57
C PHE A 188 -1.97 -7.82 -11.85
N ALA A 189 -2.31 -7.07 -12.89
CA ALA A 189 -1.71 -7.19 -14.22
C ALA A 189 -0.84 -5.99 -14.58
N ILE A 190 0.42 -6.24 -14.90
CA ILE A 190 1.38 -5.25 -15.39
C ILE A 190 1.34 -5.25 -16.91
N LEU A 191 0.76 -4.21 -17.51
CA LEU A 191 0.56 -4.11 -18.96
C LEU A 191 1.73 -3.45 -19.70
N ASN A 192 2.68 -2.87 -18.95
CA ASN A 192 3.88 -2.26 -19.52
C ASN A 192 4.68 -3.26 -20.35
N GLY A 193 4.79 -3.01 -21.66
CA GLY A 193 5.55 -3.85 -22.59
C GLY A 193 4.76 -4.93 -23.33
N SER A 194 3.41 -4.90 -23.26
CA SER A 194 2.44 -5.71 -24.02
C SER A 194 2.78 -7.21 -24.18
N SER A 195 1.97 -8.06 -23.57
CA SER A 195 2.14 -9.52 -23.62
C SER A 195 0.82 -10.20 -23.96
N PRO A 196 0.74 -10.96 -25.07
CA PRO A 196 -0.44 -11.77 -25.40
C PRO A 196 -0.82 -12.74 -24.29
N GLY A 197 0.16 -13.30 -23.58
CA GLY A 197 -0.08 -14.16 -22.42
C GLY A 197 -0.79 -13.42 -21.29
N THR A 198 -0.38 -12.20 -20.98
CA THR A 198 -1.02 -11.37 -19.95
C THR A 198 -2.45 -10.99 -20.32
N LEU A 199 -2.71 -10.68 -21.59
CA LEU A 199 -4.08 -10.44 -22.05
C LEU A 199 -4.95 -11.70 -21.99
N PHE A 200 -4.38 -12.87 -22.25
CA PHE A 200 -5.08 -14.15 -22.08
C PHE A 200 -5.45 -14.40 -20.61
N GLU A 201 -4.50 -14.21 -19.68
CA GLU A 201 -4.73 -14.31 -18.24
C GLU A 201 -5.82 -13.35 -17.75
N ILE A 202 -5.79 -12.10 -18.22
CA ILE A 202 -6.85 -11.11 -17.91
C ILE A 202 -8.20 -11.57 -18.45
N GLY A 203 -8.27 -12.02 -19.71
CA GLY A 203 -9.51 -12.49 -20.30
C GLY A 203 -10.10 -13.69 -19.56
N TYR A 204 -9.25 -14.62 -19.11
CA TYR A 204 -9.65 -15.76 -18.28
C TYR A 204 -10.19 -15.30 -16.92
N ALA A 205 -9.48 -14.41 -16.23
CA ALA A 205 -9.91 -13.88 -14.94
C ALA A 205 -11.26 -13.14 -15.02
N VAL A 206 -11.44 -12.32 -16.06
CA VAL A 206 -12.71 -11.62 -16.32
C VAL A 206 -13.85 -12.62 -16.54
N ARG A 207 -13.59 -13.72 -17.28
CA ARG A 207 -14.58 -14.77 -17.50
C ARG A 207 -15.00 -15.46 -16.19
N GLU A 208 -14.05 -15.72 -15.30
CA GLU A 208 -14.28 -16.30 -13.98
C GLU A 208 -14.79 -15.30 -12.92
N LYS A 209 -14.99 -14.02 -13.33
CA LYS A 209 -15.42 -12.92 -12.45
C LYS A 209 -14.44 -12.59 -11.33
N THR A 210 -13.17 -12.96 -11.50
CA THR A 210 -12.09 -12.52 -10.61
C THR A 210 -11.79 -11.05 -10.90
N PRO A 211 -11.78 -10.16 -9.90
CA PRO A 211 -11.49 -8.74 -10.12
C PRO A 211 -10.06 -8.54 -10.62
N VAL A 212 -9.91 -7.71 -11.65
CA VAL A 212 -8.63 -7.44 -12.32
C VAL A 212 -8.25 -5.98 -12.15
N PHE A 213 -7.09 -5.75 -11.53
CA PHE A 213 -6.45 -4.45 -11.39
C PHE A 213 -5.23 -4.40 -12.30
N CYS A 214 -5.12 -3.38 -13.12
CA CYS A 214 -4.05 -3.23 -14.08
C CYS A 214 -3.23 -1.98 -13.78
N VAL A 215 -1.91 -2.08 -13.94
CA VAL A 215 -1.03 -0.91 -14.09
C VAL A 215 -0.59 -0.80 -15.54
N ALA A 216 -0.76 0.39 -16.11
CA ALA A 216 -0.40 0.71 -17.48
C ALA A 216 0.21 2.11 -17.56
N GLN A 217 1.54 2.20 -17.59
CA GLN A 217 2.25 3.47 -17.75
C GLN A 217 2.82 3.57 -19.16
N ASN A 218 2.60 4.70 -19.84
CA ASN A 218 3.06 4.96 -21.21
C ASN A 218 2.61 3.88 -22.22
N VAL A 219 1.43 3.31 -22.01
CA VAL A 219 0.80 2.34 -22.92
C VAL A 219 -0.12 3.10 -23.89
N ARG A 220 -0.18 2.66 -25.15
CA ARG A 220 -1.07 3.27 -26.15
C ARG A 220 -2.52 2.91 -25.82
N ASP A 221 -3.45 3.84 -26.05
CA ASP A 221 -4.88 3.61 -25.81
C ASP A 221 -5.42 2.37 -26.52
N VAL A 222 -4.90 2.04 -27.71
CA VAL A 222 -5.30 0.86 -28.48
C VAL A 222 -5.02 -0.46 -27.74
N ASP A 223 -3.92 -0.52 -26.98
CA ASP A 223 -3.51 -1.71 -26.23
C ASP A 223 -4.34 -1.87 -24.94
N MET A 224 -5.01 -0.80 -24.51
CA MET A 224 -5.86 -0.76 -23.31
C MET A 224 -7.34 -1.08 -23.58
N LYS A 225 -7.77 -1.08 -24.85
CA LYS A 225 -9.18 -1.27 -25.22
C LYS A 225 -9.80 -2.54 -24.64
N LEU A 226 -9.05 -3.65 -24.64
CA LEU A 226 -9.55 -4.93 -24.14
C LEU A 226 -9.72 -4.91 -22.62
N PRO A 227 -8.70 -4.61 -21.79
CA PRO A 227 -8.88 -4.47 -20.34
C PRO A 227 -9.99 -3.47 -19.95
N VAL A 228 -10.02 -2.30 -20.59
CA VAL A 228 -11.03 -1.27 -20.32
C VAL A 228 -12.43 -1.77 -20.68
N GLY A 229 -12.61 -2.33 -21.88
CA GLY A 229 -13.90 -2.86 -22.35
C GLY A 229 -14.37 -4.08 -21.56
N ALA A 230 -13.47 -4.80 -20.91
CA ALA A 230 -13.74 -5.93 -20.05
C ALA A 230 -14.09 -5.54 -18.60
N GLY A 231 -14.04 -4.25 -18.25
CA GLY A 231 -14.34 -3.77 -16.90
C GLY A 231 -13.20 -3.92 -15.89
N CYS A 232 -11.95 -4.05 -16.35
CA CYS A 232 -10.79 -4.06 -15.45
C CYS A 232 -10.54 -2.67 -14.87
N THR A 233 -10.09 -2.59 -13.61
CA THR A 233 -9.67 -1.33 -12.99
C THR A 233 -8.28 -0.95 -13.47
N ILE A 234 -8.14 0.20 -14.12
CA ILE A 234 -6.87 0.63 -14.73
C ILE A 234 -6.27 1.79 -13.94
N HIS A 235 -4.98 1.67 -13.63
CA HIS A 235 -4.19 2.73 -13.00
C HIS A 235 -2.98 3.09 -13.85
N GLN A 236 -2.68 4.40 -13.91
CA GLN A 236 -1.51 4.94 -14.62
C GLN A 236 -0.30 5.15 -13.70
N ASP A 237 -0.43 4.83 -12.41
CA ASP A 237 0.63 4.96 -11.43
C ASP A 237 0.81 3.64 -10.68
N PHE A 238 2.04 3.15 -10.65
CA PHE A 238 2.37 1.84 -10.10
C PHE A 238 2.09 1.74 -8.60
N ILE A 239 2.44 2.77 -7.84
CA ILE A 239 2.26 2.77 -6.38
C ILE A 239 0.78 2.87 -6.03
N SER A 240 0.04 3.76 -6.69
CA SER A 240 -1.41 3.89 -6.54
C SER A 240 -2.12 2.59 -6.86
N ALA A 241 -1.74 1.90 -7.95
CA ALA A 241 -2.33 0.63 -8.34
C ALA A 241 -2.20 -0.45 -7.24
N LEU A 242 -1.02 -0.53 -6.62
CA LEU A 242 -0.77 -1.49 -5.53
C LEU A 242 -1.57 -1.16 -4.26
N HIS A 243 -1.68 0.13 -3.92
CA HIS A 243 -2.46 0.57 -2.76
C HIS A 243 -3.96 0.34 -2.95
N LEU A 244 -4.48 0.72 -4.11
CA LEU A 244 -5.88 0.55 -4.48
C LEU A 244 -6.25 -0.94 -4.57
N LEU A 245 -5.37 -1.79 -5.10
CA LEU A 245 -5.49 -3.25 -5.00
C LEU A 245 -5.55 -3.74 -3.55
N ALA A 246 -4.68 -3.25 -2.66
CA ALA A 246 -4.65 -3.64 -1.26
C ALA A 246 -5.95 -3.24 -0.52
N TRP A 247 -6.60 -2.17 -0.96
CA TRP A 247 -7.89 -1.69 -0.46
C TRP A 247 -9.09 -2.29 -1.21
N ARG A 248 -8.85 -2.86 -2.39
CA ARG A 248 -9.79 -3.35 -3.41
C ARG A 248 -10.87 -2.35 -3.79
N VAL A 249 -10.45 -1.11 -4.03
CA VAL A 249 -11.26 -0.01 -4.59
C VAL A 249 -10.64 0.54 -5.87
#